data_AF-A0A924P3Y7-F1
#
_entry.id   AF-A0A924P3Y7-F1
#
_cell.length_a   1.000
_cell.length_b   1.000
_cell.length_c   1.000
_cell.angle_alpha   90.00
_cell.angle_beta   90.00
_cell.angle_gamma   90.00
#
_symmetry.space_group_name_H-M   'P 1'
#
loop_
_entity.id
_entity.type
_entity.pdbx_description
1 polymer ?
#
loop_
_entity_poly.entity_id
_entity_poly.type
_entity_poly.pdbx_seq_one_letter_code
_entity_poly.pdbx_strand_id
1 'polypeptide(L)'
;ALSTYIKELMIDKGFSTEAKQDVEIVELQQIKGVLQAMKNILQSGGGSGSGGATVKVPLREDESEPKTIYKGYAAPNARPSDELWAIQKISRIDNEIIYEWADGDENYDNIWENRYTISYFPSGFIQ
;
A
#
# COMPACT_ATOMS: atom_id res chain seq x y z
N ALA A 1 24.91 55.72 -18.58
CA ALA A 1 23.49 56.08 -18.80
C ALA A 1 22.74 54.96 -19.52
N LEU A 2 23.00 54.70 -20.80
CA LEU A 2 22.33 53.63 -21.59
C LEU A 2 22.45 52.23 -20.97
N SER A 3 23.61 51.87 -20.43
CA SER A 3 23.83 50.56 -19.77
C SER A 3 22.97 50.37 -18.51
N THR A 4 22.72 51.43 -17.75
CA THR A 4 21.89 51.39 -16.54
C THR A 4 20.41 51.25 -16.90
N TYR A 5 19.95 51.99 -17.90
CA TYR A 5 18.57 51.95 -18.39
C TYR A 5 18.18 50.60 -18.99
N ILE A 6 19.11 49.93 -19.70
CA ILE A 6 18.89 48.57 -20.22
C ILE A 6 18.73 47.56 -19.07
N LYS A 7 19.50 47.70 -17.99
CA LYS A 7 19.38 46.84 -16.80
C LYS A 7 18.03 47.03 -16.10
N GLU A 8 17.56 48.27 -15.98
CA GLU A 8 16.26 48.59 -15.38
C GLU A 8 15.09 48.04 -16.23
N LEU A 9 15.14 48.18 -17.56
CA LEU A 9 14.16 47.62 -18.48
C LEU A 9 14.10 46.09 -18.48
N MET A 10 15.23 45.42 -18.22
CA MET A 10 15.29 43.96 -18.09
C MET A 10 14.65 43.45 -16.79
N ILE A 11 14.69 44.24 -15.72
CA ILE A 11 14.06 43.91 -14.44
C ILE A 11 12.53 44.10 -14.52
N ASP A 12 12.06 45.13 -15.23
CA ASP A 12 10.64 45.55 -15.27
C ASP A 12 9.74 44.68 -16.18
N LYS A 13 10.30 44.01 -17.20
CA LYS A 13 9.50 43.34 -18.25
C LYS A 13 9.14 41.87 -18.03
N GLY A 14 9.30 41.33 -16.82
CA GLY A 14 8.83 39.98 -16.52
C GLY A 14 9.57 38.84 -17.25
N PHE A 15 10.68 39.12 -17.93
CA PHE A 15 11.50 38.09 -18.55
C PHE A 15 12.07 37.14 -17.48
N SER A 16 12.24 35.87 -17.85
CA SER A 16 12.89 34.85 -17.03
C SER A 16 14.36 35.26 -16.83
N THR A 17 14.66 35.80 -15.65
CA THR A 17 16.02 36.09 -15.22
C THR A 17 16.63 34.81 -14.65
N GLU A 18 17.96 34.69 -14.65
CA GLU A 18 18.66 33.56 -13.99
C GLU A 18 18.14 33.33 -12.56
N ALA A 19 17.96 34.41 -11.80
CA ALA A 19 17.38 34.34 -10.46
C ALA A 19 15.96 33.74 -10.37
N LYS A 20 15.12 33.90 -11.40
CA LYS A 20 13.78 33.30 -11.43
C LYS A 20 13.84 31.83 -11.81
N GLN A 21 14.78 31.47 -12.69
CA GLN A 21 15.04 30.07 -13.07
C GLN A 21 15.60 29.28 -11.88
N ASP A 22 16.49 29.89 -11.08
CA ASP A 22 17.03 29.27 -9.87
C ASP A 22 15.93 28.95 -8.85
N VAL A 23 14.97 29.87 -8.67
CA VAL A 23 13.80 29.64 -7.79
C VAL A 23 12.96 28.47 -8.29
N GLU A 24 12.64 28.43 -9.58
CA GLU A 24 11.85 27.35 -10.17
C GLU A 24 12.58 26.00 -10.11
N ILE A 25 13.91 25.99 -10.31
CA ILE A 25 14.75 24.78 -10.15
C ILE A 25 14.69 24.25 -8.72
N VAL A 26 14.72 25.13 -7.72
CA VAL A 26 14.60 24.74 -6.31
C VAL A 26 13.24 24.11 -6.02
N GLU A 27 12.14 24.70 -6.52
CA GLU A 27 10.79 24.15 -6.35
C GLU A 27 10.65 22.77 -7.02
N LEU A 28 11.19 22.59 -8.22
CA LEU A 28 11.19 21.30 -8.91
C LEU A 28 11.98 20.22 -8.17
N GLN A 29 13.10 20.58 -7.54
CA GLN A 29 13.88 19.67 -6.70
C GLN A 29 13.09 19.24 -5.47
N GLN A 30 12.35 20.15 -4.84
CA GLN A 30 11.46 19.84 -3.72
C GLN A 30 10.34 18.87 -4.14
N ILE A 31 9.68 19.14 -5.27
CA ILE A 31 8.64 18.25 -5.83
C ILE A 31 9.21 16.86 -6.11
N LYS A 32 10.41 16.77 -6.72
CA LYS A 32 11.10 15.50 -6.95
C LYS A 32 11.35 14.74 -5.65
N GLY A 33 11.75 15.45 -4.58
CA GLY A 33 11.93 14.86 -3.25
C GLY A 33 10.62 14.29 -2.69
N VAL A 34 9.52 15.04 -2.79
CA VAL A 34 8.18 14.59 -2.36
C VAL A 34 7.75 13.35 -3.14
N LEU A 35 7.91 13.35 -4.46
CA LEU A 35 7.54 12.21 -5.30
C LEU A 35 8.37 10.97 -5.00
N GLN A 36 9.66 11.11 -4.68
CA GLN A 36 10.49 10.01 -4.22
C GLN A 36 10.02 9.47 -2.87
N ALA A 37 9.68 10.34 -1.93
CA ALA A 37 9.12 9.94 -0.64
C ALA A 37 7.79 9.19 -0.82
N MET A 38 6.89 9.70 -1.66
CA MET A 38 5.62 9.04 -2.00
C MET A 38 5.85 7.68 -2.66
N LYS A 39 6.77 7.59 -3.61
CA LYS A 39 7.15 6.32 -4.24
C LYS A 39 7.65 5.32 -3.20
N ASN A 40 8.50 5.74 -2.28
CA ASN A 40 9.02 4.86 -1.22
C ASN A 40 7.89 4.39 -0.28
N ILE A 41 6.96 5.28 0.06
CA ILE A 41 5.77 4.93 0.87
C ILE A 41 4.92 3.89 0.15
N LEU A 42 4.64 4.09 -1.15
CA LEU A 42 3.84 3.15 -1.95
C LEU A 42 4.55 1.81 -2.20
N GLN A 43 5.87 1.83 -2.42
CA GLN A 43 6.67 0.62 -2.65
C GLN A 43 6.87 -0.20 -1.39
N SER A 44 6.78 0.41 -0.21
CA SER A 44 6.72 -0.34 1.04
C SER A 44 5.45 -1.21 1.16
N GLY A 45 4.47 -1.02 0.26
CA GLY A 45 3.25 -1.82 0.09
C GLY A 45 3.36 -3.08 -0.77
N GLY A 46 4.45 -3.26 -1.52
CA GLY A 46 4.64 -4.37 -2.46
C GLY A 46 5.98 -5.06 -2.24
N GLY A 47 6.06 -5.86 -1.18
CA GLY A 47 7.11 -6.84 -0.86
C GLY A 47 8.50 -6.63 -1.47
N SER A 48 9.44 -6.09 -0.69
CA SER A 48 10.70 -6.77 -0.35
C SER A 48 11.50 -5.89 0.61
N GLY A 49 11.56 -6.29 1.90
CA GLY A 49 12.55 -5.80 2.86
C GLY A 49 12.29 -4.44 3.50
N SER A 50 12.13 -4.46 4.83
CA SER A 50 12.23 -3.32 5.76
C SER A 50 10.97 -2.46 5.97
N GLY A 51 10.12 -2.92 6.90
CA GLY A 51 9.48 -2.06 7.89
C GLY A 51 8.29 -1.18 7.49
N GLY A 52 7.82 -1.21 6.25
CA GLY A 52 6.52 -0.61 5.89
C GLY A 52 5.44 -1.67 5.88
N ALA A 53 4.39 -1.47 6.68
CA ALA A 53 3.23 -2.34 6.67
C ALA A 53 2.60 -2.30 5.27
N THR A 54 2.77 -3.37 4.49
CA THR A 54 1.91 -3.64 3.35
C THR A 54 0.49 -3.70 3.89
N VAL A 55 -0.34 -2.70 3.56
CA VAL A 55 -1.75 -2.72 3.96
C VAL A 55 -2.42 -3.79 3.10
N LYS A 56 -2.41 -5.03 3.58
CA LYS A 56 -3.21 -6.11 3.00
C LYS A 56 -4.67 -5.75 3.23
N VAL A 57 -5.37 -5.41 2.15
CA VAL A 57 -6.83 -5.21 2.16
C VAL A 57 -7.52 -6.48 1.68
N PRO A 58 -8.56 -6.96 2.39
CA PRO A 58 -9.29 -8.14 1.93
C PRO A 58 -10.04 -7.81 0.64
N LEU A 59 -9.89 -8.66 -0.36
CA LEU A 59 -10.68 -8.59 -1.59
C LEU A 59 -12.10 -9.10 -1.37
N ARG A 60 -12.27 -10.02 -0.43
CA ARG A 60 -13.56 -10.61 -0.07
C ARG A 60 -13.70 -10.70 1.43
N GLU A 61 -14.92 -10.45 1.90
CA GLU A 61 -15.33 -10.70 3.27
C GLU A 61 -16.63 -11.53 3.24
N ASP A 62 -16.73 -12.50 4.13
CA ASP A 62 -17.92 -13.33 4.28
C ASP A 62 -18.28 -13.46 5.77
N GLU A 63 -19.49 -13.03 6.09
CA GLU A 63 -20.09 -13.04 7.43
C GLU A 63 -21.33 -13.95 7.50
N SER A 64 -21.45 -14.91 6.58
CA SER A 64 -22.61 -15.81 6.52
C SER A 64 -22.74 -16.72 7.73
N GLU A 65 -21.65 -16.97 8.46
CA GLU A 65 -21.66 -17.75 9.70
C GLU A 65 -21.72 -16.83 10.93
N PRO A 66 -22.64 -17.07 11.90
CA PRO A 66 -22.72 -16.26 13.11
C PRO A 66 -21.40 -16.27 13.89
N LYS A 67 -20.97 -15.08 14.35
CA LYS A 67 -19.73 -14.88 15.13
C LYS A 67 -18.44 -15.22 14.39
N THR A 68 -18.48 -15.47 13.09
CA THR A 68 -17.30 -15.71 12.26
C THR A 68 -17.29 -14.73 11.09
N ILE A 69 -16.10 -14.19 10.79
CA ILE A 69 -15.84 -13.40 9.59
C ILE A 69 -14.66 -14.03 8.87
N TYR A 70 -14.84 -14.38 7.60
CA TYR A 70 -13.75 -14.82 6.73
C TYR A 70 -13.28 -13.65 5.88
N LYS A 71 -11.97 -13.39 5.86
CA LYS A 71 -11.34 -12.34 5.06
C LYS A 71 -10.38 -12.96 4.07
N GLY A 72 -10.63 -12.75 2.78
CA GLY A 72 -9.84 -13.31 1.68
C GLY A 72 -8.98 -12.25 1.03
N TYR A 73 -7.67 -12.50 1.01
CA TYR A 73 -6.67 -11.68 0.34
C TYR A 73 -6.21 -12.44 -0.89
N ALA A 74 -6.38 -11.85 -2.07
CA ALA A 74 -6.12 -12.54 -3.33
C ALA A 74 -4.89 -11.99 -4.03
N ALA A 75 -4.14 -12.86 -4.71
CA ALA A 75 -3.16 -12.40 -5.69
C ALA A 75 -3.88 -11.66 -6.85
N PRO A 76 -3.19 -10.77 -7.58
CA PRO A 76 -3.78 -10.11 -8.74
C PRO A 76 -4.39 -11.11 -9.73
N ASN A 77 -5.63 -10.86 -10.15
CA ASN A 77 -6.41 -11.70 -11.08
C ASN A 77 -6.77 -13.12 -10.58
N ALA A 78 -6.57 -13.42 -9.30
CA ALA A 78 -6.98 -14.71 -8.73
C ALA A 78 -8.51 -14.90 -8.81
N ARG A 79 -8.93 -16.08 -9.28
CA ARG A 79 -10.33 -16.52 -9.19
C ARG A 79 -10.57 -17.19 -7.83
N PRO A 80 -11.83 -17.26 -7.37
CA PRO A 80 -12.15 -17.88 -6.07
C PRO A 80 -11.76 -19.35 -5.95
N SER A 81 -11.68 -20.03 -7.09
CA SER A 81 -11.29 -21.43 -7.24
C SER A 81 -9.77 -21.65 -7.35
N ASP A 82 -8.96 -20.59 -7.44
CA ASP A 82 -7.52 -20.69 -7.62
C ASP A 82 -6.81 -20.79 -6.26
N GLU A 83 -5.69 -21.52 -6.19
CA GLU A 83 -4.79 -21.59 -5.02
C GLU A 83 -3.92 -20.33 -4.92
N LEU A 84 -4.56 -19.17 -4.81
CA LEU A 84 -3.93 -17.85 -4.85
C LEU A 84 -4.53 -16.90 -3.80
N TRP A 85 -5.04 -17.46 -2.70
CA TRP A 85 -5.62 -16.71 -1.60
C TRP A 85 -4.87 -16.95 -0.31
N ALA A 86 -4.68 -15.90 0.47
CA ALA A 86 -4.48 -16.00 1.91
C ALA A 86 -5.82 -15.74 2.58
N ILE A 87 -6.18 -16.52 3.60
CA ILE A 87 -7.51 -16.44 4.22
C ILE A 87 -7.36 -16.31 5.73
N GLN A 88 -7.92 -15.24 6.29
CA GLN A 88 -8.02 -15.05 7.72
C GLN A 88 -9.43 -15.38 8.20
N LYS A 89 -9.54 -16.18 9.25
CA LYS A 89 -10.77 -16.40 10.00
C LYS A 89 -10.71 -15.57 11.28
N ILE A 90 -11.74 -14.76 11.48
CA ILE A 90 -11.94 -13.99 12.70
C ILE A 90 -13.15 -14.57 13.39
N SER A 91 -12.97 -15.14 14.58
CA SER A 91 -14.08 -15.70 15.35
C SER A 91 -14.24 -14.94 16.67
N ARG A 92 -15.49 -14.86 17.16
CA ARG A 92 -15.80 -14.33 18.48
C ARG A 92 -16.28 -15.45 19.39
N ILE A 93 -15.48 -15.76 20.41
CA ILE A 93 -15.83 -16.71 21.47
C ILE A 93 -15.98 -15.90 22.76
N ASP A 94 -17.20 -15.87 23.32
CA ASP A 94 -17.57 -15.02 24.45
C ASP A 94 -17.16 -13.54 24.27
N ASN A 95 -16.16 -13.09 25.04
CA ASN A 95 -15.62 -11.73 25.02
C ASN A 95 -14.28 -11.62 24.29
N GLU A 96 -13.82 -12.70 23.64
CA GLU A 96 -12.56 -12.76 22.92
C GLU A 96 -12.78 -12.74 21.40
N ILE A 97 -11.88 -12.05 20.70
CA ILE A 97 -11.80 -12.07 19.24
C ILE A 97 -10.51 -12.79 18.88
N ILE A 98 -10.67 -13.90 18.18
CA ILE A 98 -9.57 -14.79 17.79
C ILE A 98 -9.30 -14.57 16.30
N TYR A 99 -8.02 -14.38 15.96
CA TYR A 99 -7.55 -14.21 14.59
C TYR A 99 -6.70 -15.41 14.22
N GLU A 100 -7.12 -16.13 13.20
CA GLU A 100 -6.44 -17.32 12.72
C GLU A 100 -6.26 -17.23 11.21
N TRP A 101 -5.21 -17.85 10.72
CA TRP A 101 -4.95 -17.94 9.29
C TRP A 101 -5.14 -19.37 8.82
N ALA A 102 -5.55 -19.50 7.57
CA ALA A 102 -5.53 -20.77 6.86
C ALA A 102 -4.13 -21.40 7.00
N ASP A 103 -4.10 -22.65 7.43
CA ASP A 103 -2.87 -23.42 7.65
C ASP A 103 -1.85 -22.79 8.62
N GLY A 104 -2.23 -21.74 9.34
CA GLY A 104 -1.37 -21.05 10.31
C GLY A 104 -0.41 -20.01 9.70
N ASP A 105 -0.54 -19.68 8.42
CA ASP A 105 0.32 -18.70 7.75
C ASP A 105 -0.42 -17.79 6.76
N GLU A 106 0.27 -16.78 6.25
CA GLU A 106 -0.32 -15.78 5.34
C GLU A 106 0.02 -16.05 3.87
N ASN A 107 0.28 -17.32 3.52
CA ASN A 107 0.63 -17.70 2.16
C ASN A 107 -0.59 -17.63 1.23
N TYR A 108 -0.31 -17.43 -0.05
CA TYR A 108 -1.31 -17.36 -1.11
C TYR A 108 -1.36 -18.70 -1.85
N ASP A 109 -1.71 -19.75 -1.12
CA ASP A 109 -1.78 -21.15 -1.57
C ASP A 109 -3.15 -21.79 -1.27
N ASN A 110 -4.09 -21.00 -0.74
CA ASN A 110 -5.42 -21.46 -0.40
C ASN A 110 -6.47 -21.11 -1.49
N ILE A 111 -7.57 -21.85 -1.48
CA ILE A 111 -8.73 -21.66 -2.37
C ILE A 111 -9.87 -21.01 -1.58
N TRP A 112 -10.34 -19.83 -1.99
CA TRP A 112 -11.41 -19.09 -1.30
C TRP A 112 -12.72 -19.87 -1.18
N GLU A 113 -13.10 -20.63 -2.21
CA GLU A 113 -14.33 -21.43 -2.19
C GLU A 113 -14.34 -22.48 -1.07
N ASN A 114 -13.16 -22.92 -0.62
CA ASN A 114 -12.98 -23.91 0.44
C ASN A 114 -12.88 -23.31 1.85
N ARG A 115 -13.10 -22.00 2.03
CA ARG A 115 -12.94 -21.29 3.33
C ARG A 115 -13.63 -21.94 4.54
N TYR A 116 -14.71 -22.69 4.35
CA TYR A 116 -15.41 -23.36 5.45
C TYR A 116 -14.75 -24.68 5.88
N THR A 117 -13.94 -25.28 5.01
CA THR A 117 -13.35 -26.62 5.23
C THR A 117 -11.85 -26.56 5.53
N ILE A 118 -11.23 -25.38 5.40
CA ILE A 118 -9.81 -25.15 5.70
C ILE A 118 -9.58 -25.21 7.21
N SER A 119 -8.39 -25.68 7.61
CA SER A 119 -7.95 -25.63 9.01
C SER A 119 -7.35 -24.27 9.32
N TYR A 120 -7.72 -23.71 10.47
CA TYR A 120 -7.31 -22.37 10.89
C TYR A 120 -6.49 -22.47 12.18
N PHE A 121 -5.36 -21.78 12.21
CA PHE A 121 -4.48 -21.73 13.38
C PHE A 121 -3.95 -20.30 13.61
N PRO A 122 -3.51 -19.97 14.84
CA PRO A 122 -2.78 -18.74 15.09
C PRO A 122 -1.55 -18.63 14.18
N SER A 123 -1.22 -17.40 13.75
CA SER A 123 -0.06 -17.16 12.88
C SER A 123 1.23 -17.72 13.49
N GLY A 124 2.01 -18.44 12.68
CA GLY A 124 3.28 -19.05 13.10
C GLY A 124 3.12 -20.38 13.83
N PHE A 125 1.90 -20.92 13.89
CA PHE A 125 1.66 -22.29 14.32
C PHE A 125 2.08 -23.26 13.19
N ILE A 126 3.18 -23.98 13.40
CA ILE A 126 3.68 -24.99 12.47
C ILE A 126 3.24 -26.36 12.99
N GLN A 127 2.55 -27.15 12.17
CA GLN A 127 2.11 -28.50 12.49
C GLN A 127 3.16 -29.56 12.14
#